data_AF-A0A523DN67-F1
#
_entry.id   AF-A0A523DN67-F1
#
_cell.length_a   1.000
_cell.length_b   1.000
_cell.length_c   1.000
_cell.angle_alpha   90.00
_cell.angle_beta   90.00
_cell.angle_gamma   90.00
#
_symmetry.space_group_name_H-M   'P 1'
#
loop_
_entity.id
_entity.type
_entity.pdbx_description
1 polymer ?
#
loop_
_entity_poly.entity_id
_entity_poly.type
_entity_poly.pdbx_seq_one_letter_code
_entity_poly.pdbx_strand_id
1 'polypeptide(L)'
;MGREIENIRTCDMVILAGGRSGTLGEFAIAYDEAKIIGALTGTGGITDHLREIISFIRKDTGARVVYSDDPLELMDGLASIYQTELLPYYRTVLANSDPDGLLES
;
A
#
# COMPACT_ATOMS: atom_id res chain seq x y z
N MET A 1 -13.38 -11.00 -10.05
CA MET A 1 -12.16 -10.90 -9.23
C MET A 1 -11.01 -10.64 -10.18
N GLY A 2 -10.64 -9.37 -10.35
CA GLY A 2 -9.61 -8.97 -11.31
C GLY A 2 -9.43 -7.46 -11.34
N ARG A 3 -10.55 -6.73 -11.31
CA ARG A 3 -10.55 -5.26 -11.19
C ARG A 3 -9.86 -4.80 -9.90
N GLU A 4 -10.08 -5.51 -8.80
CA GLU A 4 -9.46 -5.18 -7.51
C GLU A 4 -7.94 -5.32 -7.58
N ILE A 5 -7.45 -6.39 -8.21
CA ILE A 5 -6.01 -6.66 -8.37
C ILE A 5 -5.37 -5.60 -9.25
N GLU A 6 -5.97 -5.29 -10.41
CA GLU A 6 -5.46 -4.27 -11.33
C GLU A 6 -5.42 -2.88 -10.66
N ASN A 7 -6.47 -2.54 -9.91
CA ASN A 7 -6.52 -1.28 -9.16
C ASN A 7 -5.37 -1.18 -8.14
N ILE A 8 -5.12 -2.23 -7.36
CA ILE A 8 -4.04 -2.21 -6.35
C ILE A 8 -2.66 -2.21 -7.01
N ARG A 9 -2.46 -2.97 -8.10
CA ARG A 9 -1.17 -3.06 -8.79
C ARG A 9 -0.72 -1.75 -9.39
N THR A 10 -1.66 -0.95 -9.89
CA THR A 10 -1.39 0.35 -10.50
C THR A 10 -1.18 1.47 -9.48
N CYS A 11 -1.34 1.19 -8.18
CA CYS A 11 -1.08 2.14 -7.11
C CYS A 11 0.32 1.96 -6.48
N ASP A 12 0.98 3.08 -6.18
CA ASP A 12 2.15 3.10 -5.28
C ASP A 12 1.73 2.93 -3.82
N MET A 13 0.59 3.54 -3.44
CA MET A 13 0.05 3.58 -2.08
C MET A 13 -1.46 3.41 -2.10
N VAL A 14 -2.02 2.82 -1.06
CA VAL A 14 -3.47 2.58 -0.93
C VAL A 14 -3.95 3.12 0.42
N ILE A 15 -5.06 3.85 0.43
CA ILE A 15 -5.70 4.32 1.68
C ILE A 15 -7.04 3.62 1.83
N LEU A 16 -7.26 3.06 3.02
CA LEU A 16 -8.49 2.39 3.43
C LEU A 16 -9.20 3.25 4.48
N ALA A 17 -10.50 3.45 4.32
CA ALA A 17 -11.35 4.15 5.26
C ALA A 17 -12.69 3.41 5.39
N GLY A 18 -13.15 3.20 6.62
CA GLY A 18 -14.40 2.52 6.90
C GLY A 18 -14.37 1.05 6.46
N GLY A 19 -15.34 0.70 5.63
CA GLY A 19 -15.32 -0.52 4.83
C GLY A 19 -16.01 -1.74 5.43
N ARG A 20 -16.16 -2.77 4.60
CA ARG A 20 -16.71 -4.10 4.94
C ARG A 20 -15.80 -5.18 4.35
N SER A 21 -16.31 -6.39 4.14
CA SER A 21 -15.57 -7.51 3.55
C SER A 21 -14.90 -7.20 2.20
N GLY A 22 -15.47 -6.33 1.37
CA GLY A 22 -14.82 -5.90 0.12
C GLY A 22 -13.50 -5.16 0.37
N THR A 23 -13.51 -4.19 1.28
CA THR A 23 -12.32 -3.45 1.72
C THR A 23 -11.28 -4.36 2.38
N LEU A 24 -11.73 -5.40 3.10
CA LEU A 24 -10.83 -6.44 3.61
C LEU A 24 -10.13 -7.21 2.47
N GLY A 25 -10.86 -7.51 1.39
CA GLY A 25 -10.29 -8.13 0.20
C GLY A 25 -9.24 -7.26 -0.48
N GLU A 26 -9.51 -5.96 -0.62
CA GLU A 26 -8.55 -4.98 -1.15
C GLU A 26 -7.32 -4.84 -0.26
N PHE A 27 -7.52 -4.78 1.07
CA PHE A 27 -6.43 -4.81 2.05
C PHE A 27 -5.55 -6.05 1.89
N ALA A 28 -6.15 -7.24 1.77
CA ALA A 28 -5.40 -8.48 1.64
C ALA A 28 -4.50 -8.48 0.39
N ILE A 29 -5.02 -7.98 -0.73
CA ILE A 29 -4.24 -7.84 -1.97
C ILE A 29 -3.10 -6.83 -1.77
N ALA A 30 -3.39 -5.64 -1.24
CA ALA A 30 -2.37 -4.61 -1.00
C ALA A 30 -1.28 -5.08 -0.03
N TYR A 31 -1.67 -5.81 1.01
CA TYR A 31 -0.75 -6.37 1.99
C TYR A 31 0.15 -7.43 1.36
N ASP A 32 -0.40 -8.34 0.56
CA ASP A 32 0.39 -9.37 -0.13
C ASP A 32 1.30 -8.80 -1.24
N GLU A 33 0.94 -7.67 -1.85
CA GLU A 33 1.77 -6.96 -2.83
C GLU A 33 2.79 -6.00 -2.21
N ALA A 34 3.00 -6.06 -0.89
CA ALA A 34 3.97 -5.24 -0.17
C ALA A 34 3.78 -3.72 -0.35
N LYS A 35 2.53 -3.26 -0.53
CA LYS A 35 2.23 -1.85 -0.76
C LYS A 35 2.44 -1.01 0.51
N ILE A 36 2.54 0.31 0.31
CA ILE A 36 2.37 1.29 1.38
C ILE A 36 0.86 1.48 1.59
N ILE A 37 0.39 1.24 2.81
CA ILE A 37 -1.04 1.17 3.15
C ILE A 37 -1.34 2.17 4.26
N GLY A 38 -2.29 3.06 4.03
CA GLY A 38 -2.88 3.91 5.05
C GLY A 38 -4.20 3.36 5.55
N ALA A 39 -4.37 3.29 6.86
CA ALA A 39 -5.63 2.95 7.52
C ALA A 39 -6.17 4.19 8.25
N LEU A 40 -7.20 4.82 7.70
CA LEU A 40 -7.89 5.94 8.33
C LEU A 40 -8.87 5.41 9.40
N THR A 41 -8.38 5.35 10.63
CA THR A 41 -9.13 4.85 11.79
C THR A 41 -10.18 5.86 12.27
N GLY A 42 -11.08 5.43 13.16
CA GLY A 42 -12.18 6.28 13.66
C GLY A 42 -13.31 6.48 12.64
N THR A 43 -13.20 5.85 11.46
CA THR A 43 -14.22 5.88 10.39
C THR A 43 -15.17 4.68 10.45
N GLY A 44 -14.98 3.77 11.41
CA GLY A 44 -15.76 2.55 11.58
C GLY A 44 -15.32 1.41 10.66
N GLY A 45 -16.08 0.32 10.66
CA GLY A 45 -15.87 -0.78 9.71
C GLY A 45 -14.56 -1.54 9.91
N ILE A 46 -14.05 -2.14 8.83
CA ILE A 46 -12.89 -3.05 8.92
C ILE A 46 -11.59 -2.32 9.25
N THR A 47 -11.48 -1.05 8.87
CA THR A 47 -10.24 -0.26 9.00
C THR A 47 -9.78 -0.15 10.45
N ASP A 48 -10.72 -0.02 11.39
CA ASP A 48 -10.43 0.06 12.84
C ASP A 48 -9.88 -1.26 13.42
N HIS A 49 -10.09 -2.38 12.73
CA HIS A 49 -9.67 -3.72 13.17
C HIS A 49 -8.42 -4.23 12.43
N LEU A 50 -7.84 -3.47 11.50
CA LEU A 50 -6.74 -3.94 10.68
C LEU A 50 -5.50 -4.36 11.49
N ARG A 51 -5.20 -3.68 12.60
CA ARG A 51 -4.07 -4.06 13.48
C ARG A 51 -4.27 -5.45 14.08
N GLU A 52 -5.48 -5.77 14.50
CA GLU A 52 -5.85 -7.09 15.02
C GLU A 52 -5.79 -8.14 13.91
N ILE A 53 -6.33 -7.84 12.74
CA ILE A 53 -6.31 -8.74 11.57
C ILE A 53 -4.88 -9.11 11.18
N ILE A 54 -3.98 -8.13 11.10
CA ILE A 54 -2.56 -8.38 10.78
C ILE A 54 -1.91 -9.31 11.81
N SER A 55 -2.27 -9.17 13.09
CA SER A 55 -1.75 -10.04 14.15
C SER A 55 -2.10 -11.52 13.94
N PHE A 56 -3.22 -11.81 13.27
CA PHE A 56 -3.62 -13.18 12.90
C PHE A 56 -2.94 -13.69 11.64
N ILE A 57 -2.61 -12.83 10.69
CA ILE A 57 -2.01 -13.22 9.39
C ILE A 57 -0.61 -13.83 9.60
N ARG A 58 0.19 -13.30 10.55
CA ARG A 58 1.54 -13.81 10.88
C ARG A 58 2.46 -14.01 9.67
N LYS A 59 2.32 -13.15 8.65
CA LYS A 59 3.14 -13.12 7.45
C LYS A 59 3.76 -11.74 7.32
N ASP A 60 5.08 -11.67 7.24
CA ASP A 60 5.77 -10.47 6.83
C ASP A 60 5.82 -10.43 5.30
N THR A 61 5.14 -9.45 4.71
CA THR A 61 5.09 -9.24 3.27
C THR A 61 6.01 -8.10 2.82
N GLY A 62 6.60 -7.34 3.75
CA GLY A 62 7.26 -6.08 3.47
C GLY A 62 6.30 -4.88 3.32
N ALA A 63 4.98 -5.08 3.42
CA ALA A 63 4.02 -3.98 3.41
C ALA A 63 4.28 -3.00 4.56
N ARG A 64 4.07 -1.71 4.31
CA ARG A 64 4.17 -0.65 5.32
C ARG A 64 2.76 -0.18 5.65
N VAL A 65 2.32 -0.34 6.91
CA VAL A 65 0.98 0.05 7.31
C VAL A 65 1.03 1.23 8.29
N VAL A 66 0.44 2.35 7.91
CA VAL A 66 0.31 3.58 8.72
C VAL A 66 -1.14 3.70 9.19
N TYR A 67 -1.33 4.13 10.43
CA TYR A 67 -2.64 4.30 11.05
C TYR A 67 -2.76 5.71 11.60
N SER A 68 -3.89 6.37 11.36
CA SER A 68 -4.24 7.65 11.94
C SER A 68 -5.75 7.85 11.84
N ASP A 69 -6.36 8.56 12.79
CA ASP A 69 -7.74 9.06 12.68
C ASP A 69 -7.82 10.46 12.06
N ASP A 70 -6.69 11.18 11.98
CA ASP A 70 -6.57 12.42 11.22
C ASP A 70 -6.04 12.15 9.78
N PRO A 71 -6.76 12.62 8.74
CA PRO A 71 -6.38 12.37 7.35
C PRO A 71 -5.12 13.11 6.90
N LEU A 72 -4.79 14.26 7.50
CA LEU A 72 -3.58 15.01 7.16
C LEU A 72 -2.35 14.30 7.75
N GLU A 73 -2.41 13.91 9.02
CA GLU A 73 -1.35 13.12 9.66
C GLU A 73 -1.12 11.79 8.93
N LEU A 74 -2.19 11.12 8.49
CA LEU A 74 -2.09 9.90 7.70
C LEU A 74 -1.32 10.15 6.40
N MET A 75 -1.69 11.20 5.67
CA MET A 75 -1.09 11.53 4.38
C MET A 75 0.39 11.91 4.53
N ASP A 76 0.73 12.68 5.57
CA ASP A 76 2.11 13.08 5.85
C ASP A 76 2.98 11.84 6.15
N GLY A 77 2.48 10.89 6.93
CA GLY A 77 3.16 9.63 7.20
C GLY A 77 3.40 8.79 5.93
N LEU A 78 2.38 8.66 5.07
CA LEU A 78 2.50 7.93 3.80
C LEU A 78 3.47 8.62 2.83
N ALA A 79 3.37 9.94 2.69
CA ALA A 79 4.25 10.74 1.83
C ALA A 79 5.71 10.63 2.28
N SER A 80 5.97 10.63 3.59
CA SER A 80 7.31 10.43 4.13
C SER A 80 7.88 9.08 3.68
N ILE A 81 7.13 7.98 3.87
CA ILE A 81 7.57 6.63 3.47
C ILE A 81 7.85 6.57 1.97
N TYR A 82 6.95 7.13 1.16
CA TYR A 82 7.15 7.20 -0.30
C TYR A 82 8.46 7.91 -0.66
N GLN A 83 8.72 9.07 -0.06
CA GLN A 83 9.90 9.88 -0.38
C GLN A 83 11.20 9.23 0.08
N THR A 84 11.19 8.50 1.20
CA THR A 84 12.40 7.92 1.79
C THR A 84 12.69 6.50 1.33
N GLU A 85 11.67 5.72 0.96
CA GLU A 85 11.82 4.31 0.60
C GLU A 85 11.57 4.08 -0.90
N LEU A 86 10.41 4.48 -1.42
CA LEU A 86 9.98 4.07 -2.76
C LEU A 86 10.56 4.95 -3.89
N LEU A 87 10.53 6.27 -3.74
CA LEU A 87 11.06 7.20 -4.74
C LEU A 87 12.57 6.99 -5.01
N PRO A 88 13.44 6.78 -4.00
CA PRO A 88 14.85 6.47 -4.23
C PRO A 88 15.04 5.15 -4.98
N TYR A 89 14.21 4.15 -4.70
CA TYR A 89 14.22 2.88 -5.42
C TYR A 89 13.90 3.11 -6.91
N TYR A 90 12.79 3.79 -7.23
CA TYR A 90 12.43 4.09 -8.62
C TYR A 90 13.50 4.90 -9.35
N ARG A 91 14.08 5.91 -8.69
CA ARG A 91 15.21 6.68 -9.26
C ARG A 91 16.41 5.80 -9.56
N THR A 92 16.72 4.85 -8.68
CA THR A 92 17.83 3.91 -8.88
C THR A 92 17.55 2.97 -10.05
N VAL A 93 16.34 2.42 -10.15
CA VAL A 93 15.95 1.56 -11.27
C VAL A 93 16.03 2.33 -12.58
N LEU A 94 15.45 3.54 -12.66
CA LEU A 94 15.48 4.37 -13.86
C LEU A 94 16.89 4.83 -14.25
N ALA A 95 17.75 5.14 -13.28
CA ALA A 95 19.14 5.53 -13.55
C ALA A 95 19.98 4.38 -14.10
N ASN A 96 19.60 3.13 -13.81
CA ASN A 96 20.33 1.93 -14.23
C ASN A 96 19.63 1.14 -15.34
N SER A 97 18.52 1.65 -15.88
CA SER A 97 17.78 1.03 -16.99
C SER A 97 17.85 1.94 -18.21
N ASP A 98 18.22 1.39 -19.35
CA ASP A 98 18.09 2.11 -20.63
C ASP A 98 16.60 2.35 -20.90
N PRO A 99 16.13 3.61 -21.03
CA PRO A 99 14.72 3.91 -21.28
C PRO A 99 14.22 3.31 -22.60
N ASP A 100 15.11 3.01 -23.54
CA ASP A 100 14.77 2.42 -24.83
C ASP A 100 14.77 0.87 -24.78
N GLY A 101 15.08 0.29 -23.62
CA GLY A 101 15.21 -1.16 -23.44
C GLY A 101 16.45 -1.74 -24.12
N LEU A 102 16.70 -3.04 -23.94
CA LEU A 102 17.72 -3.75 -24.71
C LEU A 102 17.08 -4.19 -26.03
N LEU A 103 17.67 -3.80 -27.16
CA LEU A 103 17.29 -4.36 -28.46
C LEU A 103 17.46 -5.88 -28.40
N GLU A 104 16.35 -6.62 -28.50
CA GLU A 104 16.40 -8.07 -28.67
C GLU A 104 17.08 -8.36 -30.02
N SER A 105 18.25 -8.98 -29.97
CA SER A 105 19.04 -9.40 -31.14
C SER A 105 18.53 -10.71 -31.75
#